data_AF-A0A9P0HMX3-F1
#
_entry.id   AF-A0A9P0HMX3-F1
#
_cell.length_a   1.000
_cell.length_b   1.000
_cell.length_c   1.000
_cell.angle_alpha   90.00
_cell.angle_beta   90.00
_cell.angle_gamma   90.00
#
_symmetry.space_group_name_H-M   'P 1'
#
loop_
_entity.id
_entity.type
_entity.pdbx_description
1 polymer ?
#
loop_
_entity_poly.entity_id
_entity_poly.type
_entity_poly.pdbx_seq_one_letter_code
_entity_poly.pdbx_strand_id
1 'polypeptide(L)'
;MTDQWDRCTKERSYRSTTSNKYTRTCIILFLFAFCITSKANNFHDLELQENFNPKKFFTGIWYETQRLNKTLTNWGSCLKIESSVVLDKIQFTTSAYIPFLFSRKSFKSSTKLGNGNKPNFLVSISALSWNISVISTDYDNYALASSRSINKSLQSSTSAFPEIMIIFRRNKNDKGHVQEIENAAVKSGISYHDLSVLNC
;
A
#
# COMPACT_ATOMS: atom_id res chain seq x y z
N MET A 1 2.84 -16.67 -55.60
CA MET A 1 3.72 -17.49 -54.74
C MET A 1 2.93 -17.81 -53.49
N THR A 2 2.17 -18.88 -53.58
CA THR A 2 1.22 -19.41 -52.60
C THR A 2 1.74 -20.75 -52.11
N ASP A 3 1.31 -21.13 -50.91
CA ASP A 3 1.31 -22.48 -50.35
C ASP A 3 2.56 -22.96 -49.60
N GLN A 4 2.58 -22.64 -48.30
CA GLN A 4 3.26 -23.45 -47.30
C GLN A 4 2.61 -23.29 -45.91
N TRP A 5 1.34 -23.69 -45.78
CA TRP A 5 0.61 -23.69 -44.50
C TRP A 5 -0.19 -24.98 -44.25
N ASP A 6 0.32 -26.14 -44.70
CA ASP A 6 -0.41 -27.41 -44.57
C ASP A 6 0.44 -28.53 -43.97
N ARG A 7 0.94 -28.31 -42.74
CA ARG A 7 1.61 -29.36 -41.95
C ARG A 7 1.41 -29.13 -40.45
N CYS A 8 0.20 -29.36 -39.94
CA CYS A 8 -0.01 -29.56 -38.50
C CYS A 8 -1.29 -30.33 -38.13
N THR A 9 -1.62 -31.44 -38.81
CA THR A 9 -2.60 -32.40 -38.29
C THR A 9 -2.34 -33.80 -38.83
N LYS A 10 -1.43 -34.54 -38.18
CA LYS A 10 -1.44 -36.00 -38.23
C LYS A 10 -1.60 -36.52 -36.81
N GLU A 11 -2.85 -36.71 -36.43
CA GLU A 11 -3.27 -37.42 -35.23
C GLU A 11 -2.68 -38.84 -35.24
N ARG A 12 -1.69 -39.06 -34.39
CA ARG A 12 -1.36 -40.41 -33.94
C ARG A 12 -2.31 -40.78 -32.82
N SER A 13 -3.35 -41.51 -33.19
CA SER A 13 -4.15 -42.35 -32.29
C SER A 13 -3.22 -43.39 -31.64
N TYR A 14 -2.75 -43.08 -30.43
CA TYR A 14 -2.25 -44.08 -29.50
C TYR A 14 -3.34 -44.35 -28.47
N ARG A 15 -4.02 -45.49 -28.61
CA ARG A 15 -4.81 -46.11 -27.56
C ARG A 15 -3.89 -46.38 -26.36
N SER A 16 -3.92 -45.49 -25.36
CA SER A 16 -3.38 -45.77 -24.03
C SER A 16 -4.51 -46.32 -23.16
N THR A 17 -4.59 -47.64 -23.07
CA THR A 17 -5.29 -48.35 -21.99
C THR A 17 -4.48 -48.22 -20.71
N THR A 18 -4.59 -47.07 -20.04
CA THR A 18 -4.04 -46.86 -18.70
C THR A 18 -5.15 -46.46 -17.74
N SER A 19 -5.50 -47.44 -16.90
CA SER A 19 -6.22 -47.41 -15.63
C SER A 19 -6.77 -46.06 -15.14
N ASN A 20 -8.10 -46.01 -15.09
CA ASN A 20 -8.96 -44.91 -14.62
C ASN A 20 -8.86 -44.61 -13.10
N LYS A 21 -7.80 -45.05 -12.41
CA LYS A 21 -7.62 -44.88 -10.95
C LYS A 21 -6.65 -43.78 -10.53
N TYR A 22 -5.83 -43.24 -11.44
CA TYR A 22 -4.81 -42.23 -11.08
C TYR A 22 -5.20 -40.78 -11.39
N THR A 23 -6.24 -40.55 -12.20
CA THR A 23 -6.66 -39.20 -12.58
C THR A 23 -7.43 -38.46 -11.47
N ARG A 24 -8.05 -39.20 -10.53
CA ARG A 24 -8.77 -38.59 -9.40
C ARG A 24 -7.84 -38.08 -8.29
N THR A 25 -6.65 -38.64 -8.14
CA THR A 25 -5.72 -38.26 -7.05
C THR A 25 -4.93 -36.98 -7.37
N CYS A 26 -4.58 -36.74 -8.64
CA CYS A 26 -3.87 -35.53 -9.06
C CYS A 26 -4.73 -34.26 -9.00
N ILE A 27 -6.05 -34.38 -9.20
CA ILE A 27 -6.97 -33.23 -9.12
C ILE A 27 -7.17 -32.77 -7.67
N ILE A 28 -7.17 -33.70 -6.71
CA ILE A 28 -7.30 -33.37 -5.28
C ILE A 28 -6.02 -32.66 -4.76
N LEU A 29 -4.83 -33.09 -5.19
CA LEU A 29 -3.57 -32.41 -4.82
C LEU A 29 -3.45 -31.00 -5.42
N PHE A 30 -3.99 -30.74 -6.61
CA PHE A 30 -4.04 -29.40 -7.19
C PHE A 30 -5.01 -28.45 -6.45
N LEU A 31 -6.12 -28.97 -5.94
CA LEU A 31 -7.08 -28.17 -5.15
C LEU A 31 -6.55 -27.85 -3.74
N PHE A 32 -5.77 -28.75 -3.12
CA PHE A 32 -5.09 -28.44 -1.86
C PHE A 32 -3.91 -27.45 -2.03
N ALA A 33 -3.23 -27.45 -3.18
CA ALA A 33 -2.18 -26.48 -3.46
C ALA A 33 -2.72 -25.07 -3.77
N PHE A 34 -3.92 -24.95 -4.35
CA PHE A 34 -4.52 -23.65 -4.70
C PHE A 34 -5.29 -22.96 -3.57
N CYS A 35 -5.60 -23.66 -2.48
CA CYS A 35 -6.26 -23.06 -1.31
C CYS A 35 -5.32 -22.32 -0.34
N ILE A 36 -4.00 -22.25 -0.61
CA ILE A 36 -3.03 -21.71 0.36
C ILE A 36 -2.58 -20.25 0.10
N THR A 37 -2.82 -19.63 -1.06
CA THR A 37 -2.18 -18.32 -1.34
C THR A 37 -3.10 -17.13 -1.53
N SER A 38 -4.43 -17.27 -1.44
CA SER A 38 -5.28 -16.10 -1.16
C SER A 38 -5.33 -15.88 0.35
N LYS A 39 -4.19 -15.50 0.94
CA LYS A 39 -4.23 -14.69 2.17
C LYS A 39 -4.93 -13.40 1.76
N ALA A 40 -6.26 -13.40 1.88
CA ALA A 40 -6.98 -12.15 2.09
C ALA A 40 -6.30 -11.56 3.32
N ASN A 41 -5.38 -10.62 3.10
CA ASN A 41 -4.80 -9.80 4.15
C ASN A 41 -5.96 -8.96 4.68
N ASN A 42 -6.78 -9.58 5.52
CA ASN A 42 -7.62 -8.88 6.45
C ASN A 42 -6.62 -8.14 7.32
N PHE A 43 -6.39 -6.87 7.00
CA PHE A 43 -5.67 -5.97 7.88
C PHE A 43 -6.43 -5.99 9.21
N HIS A 44 -5.89 -6.75 10.15
CA HIS A 44 -6.35 -6.78 11.54
C HIS A 44 -6.27 -5.36 12.11
N ASP A 45 -6.93 -5.13 13.25
CA ASP A 45 -6.82 -3.87 14.00
C ASP A 45 -5.34 -3.48 14.12
N LEU A 46 -4.95 -2.44 13.37
CA LEU A 46 -3.57 -1.99 13.34
C LEU A 46 -3.18 -1.50 14.74
N GLU A 47 -2.09 -2.01 15.28
CA GLU A 47 -1.46 -1.45 16.47
C GLU A 47 -0.88 -0.08 16.11
N LEU A 48 -1.61 0.98 16.46
CA LEU A 48 -1.20 2.34 16.17
C LEU A 48 -0.16 2.83 17.18
N GLN A 49 0.62 3.83 16.78
CA GLN A 49 1.65 4.43 17.62
C GLN A 49 1.07 4.89 18.97
N GLU A 50 1.55 4.28 20.05
CA GLU A 50 1.22 4.70 21.40
C GLU A 50 1.85 6.06 21.73
N ASN A 51 1.19 6.85 22.57
CA ASN A 51 1.68 8.15 23.05
C ASN A 51 2.10 9.10 21.92
N PHE A 52 1.37 9.06 20.79
CA PHE A 52 1.69 9.83 19.60
C PHE A 52 1.80 11.33 19.90
N ASN A 53 2.91 11.96 19.50
CA ASN A 53 3.11 13.40 19.69
C ASN A 53 2.89 14.15 18.36
N PRO A 54 1.72 14.76 18.14
CA PRO A 54 1.42 15.43 16.88
C PRO A 54 2.32 16.63 16.62
N LYS A 55 2.77 17.35 17.66
CA LYS A 55 3.64 18.51 17.48
C LYS A 55 5.01 18.10 16.91
N LYS A 56 5.54 16.97 17.36
CA LYS A 56 6.79 16.42 16.79
C LYS A 56 6.58 15.86 15.38
N PHE A 57 5.52 15.08 15.19
CA PHE A 57 5.26 14.42 13.92
C PHE A 57 4.96 15.41 12.78
N PHE A 58 4.08 16.38 13.02
CA PHE A 58 3.67 17.39 12.03
C PHE A 58 4.57 18.61 12.01
N THR A 59 5.89 18.39 12.10
CA THR A 59 6.92 19.41 11.91
C THR A 59 7.83 18.95 10.78
N GLY A 60 8.15 19.84 9.83
CA GLY A 60 9.09 19.55 8.75
C GLY A 60 8.50 18.73 7.60
N ILE A 61 9.36 17.94 6.94
CA ILE A 61 9.05 17.23 5.70
C ILE A 61 9.15 15.72 5.92
N TRP A 62 8.23 14.98 5.30
CA TRP A 62 8.23 13.54 5.18
C TRP A 62 8.26 13.15 3.69
N TYR A 63 9.13 12.21 3.33
CA TYR A 63 9.27 11.66 1.99
C TYR A 63 8.84 10.20 1.97
N GLU A 64 7.93 9.85 1.07
CA GLU A 64 7.61 8.45 0.76
C GLU A 64 8.83 7.79 0.12
N THR A 65 9.28 6.68 0.71
CA THR A 65 10.44 5.92 0.22
C THR A 65 10.08 4.50 -0.19
N GLN A 66 9.06 3.92 0.44
CA GLN A 66 8.57 2.59 0.10
C GLN A 66 7.05 2.52 0.28
N ARG A 67 6.40 1.64 -0.47
CA ARG A 67 4.97 1.39 -0.32
C ARG A 67 4.56 -0.04 -0.63
N LEU A 68 3.50 -0.49 0.02
CA LEU A 68 2.80 -1.72 -0.34
C LEU A 68 1.82 -1.39 -1.48
N ASN A 69 1.76 -2.28 -2.46
CA ASN A 69 0.89 -2.14 -3.64
C ASN A 69 1.23 -0.93 -4.52
N LYS A 70 2.05 -1.17 -5.56
CA LYS A 70 2.43 -0.16 -6.56
C LYS A 70 1.26 0.31 -7.43
N THR A 71 0.13 -0.40 -7.41
CA THR A 71 -1.00 -0.14 -8.31
C THR A 71 -1.56 1.24 -7.99
N LEU A 72 -1.12 2.20 -8.81
CA LEU A 72 -1.42 3.62 -8.85
C LEU A 72 -2.47 4.04 -7.81
N THR A 73 -2.02 4.56 -6.67
CA THR A 73 -2.84 5.60 -6.04
C THR A 73 -3.04 6.68 -7.07
N ASN A 74 -4.27 7.19 -7.22
CA ASN A 74 -4.61 8.32 -8.10
C ASN A 74 -3.79 9.61 -7.84
N TRP A 75 -2.84 9.54 -6.90
CA TRP A 75 -1.95 10.57 -6.40
C TRP A 75 -0.59 10.58 -7.06
N GLY A 76 -0.26 9.55 -7.83
CA GLY A 76 1.09 9.37 -8.34
C GLY A 76 2.04 8.70 -7.33
N SER A 77 3.33 8.97 -7.48
CA SER A 77 4.43 8.40 -6.68
C SER A 77 5.27 9.50 -6.04
N CYS A 78 6.21 9.11 -5.17
CA CYS A 78 7.19 10.02 -4.59
C CYS A 78 6.53 11.14 -3.78
N LEU A 79 5.58 10.76 -2.93
CA LEU A 79 4.88 11.68 -2.05
C LEU A 79 5.88 12.42 -1.16
N LYS A 80 5.74 13.74 -1.10
CA LYS A 80 6.39 14.61 -0.12
C LYS A 80 5.28 15.31 0.65
N ILE A 81 5.27 15.17 1.96
CA ILE A 81 4.32 15.82 2.86
C ILE A 81 5.10 16.81 3.71
N GLU A 82 4.78 18.08 3.57
CA GLU A 82 5.25 19.13 4.45
C GLU A 82 4.09 19.53 5.36
N SER A 83 4.34 19.61 6.67
CA SER A 83 3.26 19.87 7.62
C SER A 83 3.69 20.76 8.77
N SER A 84 2.72 21.50 9.30
CA SER A 84 2.89 22.37 10.46
C SER A 84 1.61 22.40 11.30
N VAL A 85 1.74 22.45 12.62
CA VAL A 85 0.62 22.69 13.54
C VAL A 85 0.50 24.19 13.79
N VAL A 86 -0.66 24.76 13.49
CA VAL A 86 -0.97 26.18 13.76
C VAL A 86 -2.27 26.24 14.54
N LEU A 87 -2.19 26.70 15.79
CA LEU A 87 -3.27 26.61 16.78
C LEU A 87 -3.68 25.13 16.93
N ASP A 88 -4.91 24.78 16.57
CA ASP A 88 -5.47 23.42 16.63
C ASP A 88 -5.72 22.82 15.24
N LYS A 89 -5.01 23.30 14.21
CA LYS A 89 -5.09 22.77 12.85
C LYS A 89 -3.74 22.27 12.38
N ILE A 90 -3.76 21.13 11.72
CA ILE A 90 -2.62 20.64 10.95
C ILE A 90 -2.80 21.18 9.54
N GLN A 91 -1.80 21.91 9.06
CA GLN A 91 -1.72 22.34 7.67
C GLN A 91 -0.78 21.39 6.94
N PHE A 92 -1.19 20.91 5.77
CA PHE A 92 -0.39 20.02 4.93
C PHE A 92 -0.17 20.68 3.57
N THR A 93 1.06 20.58 3.08
CA THR A 93 1.39 20.73 1.67
C THR A 93 1.88 19.37 1.18
N THR A 94 1.01 18.66 0.47
CA THR A 94 1.33 17.36 -0.11
C THR A 94 1.71 17.55 -1.58
N SER A 95 2.86 17.05 -1.98
CA SER A 95 3.27 17.04 -3.38
C SER A 95 3.60 15.65 -3.86
N ALA A 96 3.25 15.34 -5.10
CA ALA A 96 3.38 14.02 -5.67
C ALA A 96 3.78 14.12 -7.15
N TYR A 97 4.59 13.18 -7.62
CA TYR A 97 4.92 13.05 -9.03
C TYR A 97 3.81 12.29 -9.74
N ILE A 98 3.21 12.88 -10.76
CA ILE A 98 2.12 12.30 -11.55
C ILE A 98 2.72 11.75 -12.85
N PRO A 99 2.87 10.41 -13.00
CA PRO A 99 3.61 9.83 -14.12
C PRO A 99 3.08 10.24 -15.49
N PHE A 100 1.75 10.25 -15.68
CA PHE A 100 1.13 10.57 -16.97
C PHE A 100 1.27 12.05 -17.36
N LEU A 101 1.46 12.95 -16.39
CA LEU A 101 1.71 14.38 -16.63
C LEU A 101 3.20 14.72 -16.63
N PHE A 102 4.08 13.74 -16.37
CA PHE A 102 5.51 13.93 -16.17
C PHE A 102 5.86 15.14 -15.28
N SER A 103 5.02 15.42 -14.28
CA SER A 103 5.13 16.64 -13.48
C SER A 103 4.74 16.40 -12.03
N ARG A 104 5.30 17.23 -11.15
CA ARG A 104 4.95 17.25 -9.73
C ARG A 104 3.76 18.19 -9.52
N LYS A 105 2.72 17.71 -8.85
CA LYS A 105 1.58 18.51 -8.40
C LYS A 105 1.67 18.70 -6.90
N SER A 106 1.21 19.85 -6.42
CA SER A 106 1.20 20.20 -5.00
C SER A 106 -0.21 20.62 -4.59
N PHE A 107 -0.65 20.15 -3.43
CA PHE A 107 -1.97 20.37 -2.89
C PHE A 107 -1.84 20.81 -1.44
N LYS A 108 -2.52 21.91 -1.11
CA LYS A 108 -2.63 22.38 0.25
C LYS A 108 -3.92 21.84 0.85
N SER A 109 -3.86 21.35 2.07
CA SER A 109 -5.02 20.91 2.83
C SER A 109 -4.85 21.25 4.31
N SER A 110 -5.94 21.17 5.06
CA SER A 110 -5.87 21.31 6.51
C SER A 110 -6.90 20.41 7.17
N THR A 111 -6.57 19.96 8.37
CA THR A 111 -7.49 19.20 9.22
C THR A 111 -7.40 19.68 10.65
N LYS A 112 -8.45 19.48 11.44
CA LYS A 112 -8.41 19.78 12.87
C LYS A 112 -7.55 18.73 13.55
N LEU A 113 -6.67 19.17 14.45
CA LEU A 113 -6.00 18.25 15.36
C LEU A 113 -7.08 17.74 16.33
N GLY A 114 -7.49 16.49 16.17
CA GLY A 114 -8.53 15.90 17.00
C GLY A 114 -8.13 15.89 18.48
N ASN A 115 -9.12 15.99 19.38
CA ASN A 115 -8.87 15.86 20.81
C ASN A 115 -8.26 14.47 21.09
N GLY A 116 -7.08 14.46 21.72
CA GLY A 116 -6.47 13.22 22.25
C GLY A 116 -5.25 12.69 21.49
N ASN A 117 -4.49 13.53 20.77
CA ASN A 117 -3.18 13.14 20.23
C ASN A 117 -3.22 11.83 19.44
N LYS A 118 -4.30 11.60 18.69
CA LYS A 118 -4.49 10.33 18.00
C LYS A 118 -3.50 10.23 16.84
N PRO A 119 -2.85 9.07 16.63
CA PRO A 119 -2.00 8.81 15.46
C PRO A 119 -2.82 8.63 14.17
N ASN A 120 -3.99 9.24 14.05
CA ASN A 120 -4.89 9.08 12.93
C ASN A 120 -5.46 10.43 12.51
N PHE A 121 -5.34 10.77 11.23
CA PHE A 121 -5.72 12.07 10.72
C PHE A 121 -6.22 11.99 9.28
N LEU A 122 -7.20 12.85 8.99
CA LEU A 122 -7.78 12.99 7.67
C LEU A 122 -6.93 13.95 6.82
N VAL A 123 -6.49 13.49 5.66
CA VAL A 123 -5.92 14.34 4.61
C VAL A 123 -6.95 14.40 3.48
N SER A 124 -7.35 15.61 3.09
CA SER A 124 -8.30 15.83 2.00
C SER A 124 -7.61 16.55 0.85
N ILE A 125 -7.61 15.95 -0.34
CA ILE A 125 -7.05 16.54 -1.55
C ILE A 125 -8.18 16.62 -2.58
N SER A 126 -8.62 17.84 -2.87
CA SER A 126 -9.79 18.09 -3.72
C SER A 126 -11.03 17.33 -3.18
N ALA A 127 -11.74 16.59 -4.03
CA ALA A 127 -12.97 15.87 -3.68
C ALA A 127 -12.75 14.54 -2.93
N LEU A 128 -11.51 14.12 -2.74
CA LEU A 128 -11.17 12.84 -2.16
C LEU A 128 -10.55 13.05 -0.77
N SER A 129 -10.75 12.09 0.13
CA SER A 129 -10.23 12.14 1.50
C SER A 129 -9.62 10.80 1.88
N TRP A 130 -8.59 10.83 2.70
CA TRP A 130 -7.85 9.64 3.14
C TRP A 130 -7.60 9.73 4.61
N ASN A 131 -7.78 8.59 5.28
CA ASN A 131 -7.40 8.42 6.65
C ASN A 131 -5.97 7.92 6.68
N ILE A 132 -5.05 8.69 7.24
CA ILE A 132 -3.67 8.28 7.45
C ILE A 132 -3.52 7.90 8.92
N SER A 133 -3.14 6.66 9.17
CA SER A 133 -2.90 6.12 10.51
C SER A 133 -1.42 5.79 10.68
N VAL A 134 -0.77 6.36 11.69
CA VAL A 134 0.65 6.14 12.01
C VAL A 134 0.75 4.89 12.88
N ILE A 135 1.42 3.88 12.34
CA ILE A 135 1.64 2.59 13.00
C ILE A 135 2.85 2.70 13.92
N SER A 136 3.96 3.23 13.41
CA SER A 136 5.19 3.38 14.19
C SER A 136 6.01 4.57 13.67
N THR A 137 6.59 5.34 14.58
CA THR A 137 7.49 6.46 14.22
C THR A 137 8.43 6.77 15.37
N ASP A 138 9.65 7.16 15.03
CA ASP A 138 10.61 7.77 15.96
C ASP A 138 10.59 9.31 15.89
N TYR A 139 9.67 9.88 15.09
CA TYR A 139 9.51 11.31 14.78
C TYR A 139 10.64 11.96 13.95
N ASP A 140 11.87 11.50 14.15
CA ASP A 140 13.08 12.16 13.67
C ASP A 140 13.66 11.52 12.39
N ASN A 141 13.37 10.25 12.10
CA ASN A 141 13.94 9.57 10.94
C ASN A 141 12.88 8.90 10.07
N TYR A 142 11.95 8.14 10.66
CA TYR A 142 10.99 7.32 9.92
C TYR A 142 9.56 7.39 10.46
N ALA A 143 8.62 7.02 9.59
CA ALA A 143 7.27 6.66 9.99
C ALA A 143 6.72 5.56 9.09
N LEU A 144 6.22 4.48 9.69
CA LEU A 144 5.38 3.50 9.04
C LEU A 144 3.92 3.94 9.22
N ALA A 145 3.21 4.11 8.12
CA ALA A 145 1.83 4.55 8.13
C ALA A 145 0.95 3.72 7.18
N SER A 146 -0.31 3.58 7.56
CA SER A 146 -1.38 3.09 6.70
C SER A 146 -2.19 4.26 6.14
N SER A 147 -2.65 4.14 4.91
CA SER A 147 -3.55 5.08 4.25
C SER A 147 -4.75 4.34 3.68
N ARG A 148 -5.95 4.76 4.06
CA ARG A 148 -7.22 4.25 3.52
C ARG A 148 -8.03 5.39 2.90
N SER A 149 -8.49 5.20 1.66
CA SER A 149 -9.39 6.13 1.00
C SER A 149 -10.76 6.13 1.69
N ILE A 150 -11.30 7.32 1.95
CA ILE A 150 -12.65 7.54 2.43
C ILE A 150 -13.42 8.21 1.29
N ASN A 151 -14.21 7.44 0.57
CA ASN A 151 -15.19 8.02 -0.35
C ASN A 151 -16.47 8.35 0.42
N LYS A 152 -16.73 9.64 0.64
CA LYS A 152 -17.93 10.10 1.36
C LYS A 152 -19.24 9.80 0.59
N SER A 153 -19.20 9.60 -0.73
CA SER A 153 -20.41 9.38 -1.55
C SER A 153 -20.79 7.90 -1.69
N LEU A 154 -19.88 6.97 -1.40
CA LEU A 154 -20.12 5.52 -1.45
C LEU A 154 -19.96 4.94 -0.04
N GLN A 155 -20.95 5.18 0.83
CA GLN A 155 -21.16 4.37 2.05
C GLN A 155 -21.81 3.01 1.73
N SER A 156 -21.81 2.57 0.46
CA SER A 156 -22.30 1.24 0.06
C SER A 156 -21.21 0.18 0.26
N SER A 157 -21.14 -0.31 1.50
CA SER A 157 -20.76 -1.64 2.04
C SER A 157 -19.86 -2.66 1.32
N THR A 158 -19.35 -2.51 0.09
CA THR A 158 -18.71 -3.66 -0.61
C THR A 158 -17.44 -3.39 -1.42
N SER A 159 -16.95 -2.16 -1.54
CA SER A 159 -15.61 -1.93 -2.11
C SER A 159 -14.72 -1.18 -1.13
N ALA A 160 -14.15 -1.91 -0.18
CA ALA A 160 -13.04 -1.40 0.60
C ALA A 160 -11.90 -1.08 -0.37
N PHE A 161 -11.60 0.20 -0.58
CA PHE A 161 -10.38 0.59 -1.28
C PHE A 161 -9.19 -0.10 -0.61
N PRO A 162 -8.22 -0.62 -1.39
CA PRO A 162 -7.09 -1.31 -0.81
C PRO A 162 -6.37 -0.38 0.16
N GLU A 163 -6.11 -0.90 1.34
CA GLU A 163 -5.26 -0.25 2.32
C GLU A 163 -3.82 -0.21 1.81
N ILE A 164 -3.20 0.96 1.91
CA ILE A 164 -1.86 1.19 1.40
C ILE A 164 -0.94 1.44 2.58
N MET A 165 0.11 0.63 2.69
CA MET A 165 1.18 0.84 3.65
C MET A 165 2.27 1.69 3.02
N ILE A 166 2.78 2.64 3.79
CA ILE A 166 3.73 3.65 3.33
C ILE A 166 4.83 3.80 4.36
N ILE A 167 6.09 3.76 3.92
CA ILE A 167 7.23 4.18 4.73
C ILE A 167 7.62 5.59 4.33
N PHE A 168 7.48 6.50 5.28
CA PHE A 168 7.99 7.85 5.22
C PHE A 168 9.35 7.96 5.90
N ARG A 169 10.20 8.83 5.36
CA ARG A 169 11.49 9.22 5.96
C ARG A 169 11.69 10.72 5.94
N ARG A 170 12.44 11.24 6.91
CA ARG A 170 12.85 12.66 6.92
C ARG A 170 13.87 12.98 5.84
N ASN A 171 14.72 12.02 5.51
CA ASN A 171 15.66 12.08 4.40
C ASN A 171 15.31 10.99 3.38
N LYS A 172 15.05 11.38 2.13
CA LYS A 172 14.65 10.44 1.06
C LYS A 172 15.71 9.36 0.75
N ASN A 173 16.98 9.62 1.08
CA ASN A 173 18.09 8.71 0.84
C ASN A 173 18.47 7.87 2.07
N ASP A 174 17.81 8.09 3.21
CA ASP A 174 18.11 7.35 4.43
C ASP A 174 17.66 5.88 4.31
N LYS A 175 18.51 4.98 4.79
CA LYS A 175 18.32 3.53 4.80
C LYS A 175 18.43 2.93 6.21
N GLY A 176 18.50 3.76 7.26
CA GLY A 176 18.54 3.30 8.66
C GLY A 176 17.19 2.76 9.15
N HIS A 177 17.14 2.37 10.41
CA HIS A 177 15.90 1.99 11.13
C HIS A 177 15.10 0.84 10.49
N VAL A 178 15.74 -0.01 9.68
CA VAL A 178 15.08 -1.09 8.93
C VAL A 178 14.46 -2.10 9.88
N GLN A 179 15.19 -2.49 10.94
CA GLN A 179 14.74 -3.50 11.90
C GLN A 179 13.49 -3.03 12.66
N GLU A 180 13.44 -1.76 13.06
CA GLU A 180 12.32 -1.17 13.78
C GLU A 180 11.08 -1.12 12.89
N ILE A 181 11.24 -0.70 11.63
CA ILE A 181 10.16 -0.67 10.65
C ILE A 181 9.65 -2.08 10.35
N GLU A 182 10.56 -3.04 10.15
CA GLU A 182 10.22 -4.45 9.89
C GLU A 182 9.45 -5.06 11.06
N ASN A 183 9.94 -4.87 12.29
CA ASN A 183 9.25 -5.34 13.49
C ASN A 183 7.83 -4.76 13.59
N ALA A 184 7.65 -3.47 13.31
CA ALA A 184 6.35 -2.82 13.32
C ALA A 184 5.42 -3.32 12.20
N ALA A 185 5.97 -3.56 11.00
CA ALA A 185 5.22 -4.10 9.87
C ALA A 185 4.73 -5.53 10.16
N VAL A 186 5.60 -6.39 10.71
CA VAL A 186 5.27 -7.78 11.06
C VAL A 186 4.19 -7.83 12.14
N LYS A 187 4.27 -6.98 13.17
CA LYS A 187 3.20 -6.84 14.17
C LYS A 187 1.85 -6.46 13.56
N SER A 188 1.89 -5.67 12.48
CA SER A 188 0.70 -5.26 11.72
C SER A 188 0.28 -6.28 10.66
N GLY A 189 0.87 -7.49 10.65
CA GLY A 189 0.54 -8.56 9.71
C GLY A 189 1.08 -8.36 8.29
N ILE A 190 2.06 -7.47 8.09
CA ILE A 190 2.63 -7.15 6.78
C ILE A 190 4.08 -7.62 6.72
N SER A 191 4.46 -8.26 5.62
CA SER A 191 5.86 -8.54 5.31
C SER A 191 6.54 -7.26 4.83
N TYR A 192 7.64 -6.86 5.49
CA TYR A 192 8.45 -5.72 5.06
C TYR A 192 8.93 -5.88 3.60
N HIS A 193 9.22 -7.11 3.18
CA HIS A 193 9.71 -7.40 1.82
C HIS A 193 8.64 -7.23 0.73
N ASP A 194 7.36 -7.13 1.10
CA ASP A 194 6.29 -6.84 0.14
C ASP A 194 6.24 -5.33 -0.19
N LEU A 195 6.92 -4.51 0.61
CA LEU A 195 7.06 -3.07 0.38
C LEU A 195 8.06 -2.82 -0.75
N SER A 196 7.59 -2.09 -1.74
CA SER A 196 8.41 -1.73 -2.89
C SER A 196 9.14 -0.43 -2.66
N VAL A 197 10.46 -0.43 -2.82
CA VAL A 197 11.29 0.78 -2.86
C VAL A 197 10.88 1.65 -4.04
N LEU A 198 10.74 2.95 -3.79
CA LEU A 198 10.44 3.95 -4.81
C LEU A 198 11.71 4.72 -5.17
N ASN A 199 11.95 4.88 -6.47
CA ASN A 199 13.05 5.70 -6.96
C ASN A 199 12.53 7.11 -7.20
N CYS A 200 12.84 7.97 -6.22
CA CYS A 200 12.52 9.39 -6.12
C CYS A 200 13.83 10.19 -5.87
#